data_AF-A0A918JGK4-F1
#
_entry.id   AF-A0A918JGK4-F1
#
_cell.length_a   1.000
_cell.length_b   1.000
_cell.length_c   1.000
_cell.angle_alpha   90.00
_cell.angle_beta   90.00
_cell.angle_gamma   90.00
#
_symmetry.space_group_name_H-M   'P 1'
#
loop_
_entity.id
_entity.type
_entity.pdbx_description
1 polymer ?
#
loop_
_entity_poly.entity_id
_entity_poly.type
_entity_poly.pdbx_seq_one_letter_code
_entity_poly.pdbx_strand_id
1 'polypeptide(L)'
;MALQSTFAQYLLSDVQGKVSGWIEHVATIPEKVELRQVHEAMAGPMESMRPYQREYLNDVLKNKGSVRHFHKYYCKGDDKNPFVNGASLHYFCSQIEASELLTI
;
A
#
# COMPACT_ATOMS: atom_id res chain seq x y z
N MET A 1 -34.71 3.98 7.61
CA MET A 1 -33.53 3.64 8.42
C MET A 1 -32.32 3.70 7.51
N ALA A 2 -31.42 4.66 7.71
CA ALA A 2 -30.17 4.70 6.97
C ALA A 2 -29.27 3.61 7.54
N LEU A 3 -28.88 2.63 6.72
CA LEU A 3 -27.79 1.72 7.05
C LEU A 3 -26.52 2.56 7.11
N GLN A 4 -26.25 3.17 8.26
CA GLN A 4 -24.92 3.65 8.59
C GLN A 4 -24.08 2.38 8.74
N SER A 5 -23.44 1.99 7.63
CA SER A 5 -22.48 0.89 7.61
C SER A 5 -21.44 1.18 8.68
N THR A 6 -21.49 0.43 9.77
CA THR A 6 -20.57 0.53 10.92
C THR A 6 -19.11 0.40 10.48
N PHE A 7 -18.89 -0.30 9.36
CA PHE A 7 -17.59 -0.41 8.68
C PHE A 7 -17.07 0.93 8.16
N ALA A 8 -17.90 1.76 7.53
CA ALA A 8 -17.47 3.06 7.02
C ALA A 8 -17.11 4.03 8.16
N GLN A 9 -17.80 3.94 9.29
CA GLN A 9 -17.52 4.77 10.47
C GLN A 9 -16.20 4.40 11.13
N TYR A 10 -15.91 3.09 11.28
CA TYR A 10 -14.63 2.60 11.80
C TYR A 10 -13.44 3.02 10.93
N LEU A 11 -13.61 2.95 9.59
CA LEU A 11 -12.58 3.38 8.65
C LEU A 11 -12.29 4.88 8.70
N LEU A 12 -13.32 5.71 8.90
CA LEU A 12 -13.16 7.17 8.97
C LEU A 12 -12.56 7.62 10.31
N SER A 13 -12.85 6.93 11.42
CA SER A 13 -12.29 7.29 12.74
C SER A 13 -10.77 7.09 12.82
N ASP A 14 -10.22 6.09 12.12
CA ASP A 14 -8.76 5.81 12.13
C ASP A 14 -7.96 6.65 11.12
N VAL A 15 -8.63 7.36 10.19
CA VAL A 15 -7.97 8.22 9.17
C VAL A 15 -7.29 9.45 9.79
N GLN A 16 -7.68 9.86 11.00
CA GLN A 16 -7.18 11.09 11.62
C GLN A 16 -5.78 10.98 12.24
N GLY A 17 -5.18 9.77 12.30
CA GLY A 17 -3.97 9.53 13.08
C GLY A 17 -2.67 10.10 12.51
N LYS A 18 -2.29 9.77 11.26
CA LYS A 18 -0.99 10.22 10.67
C LYS A 18 -0.72 9.87 9.19
N VAL A 19 -1.68 9.26 8.47
CA VAL A 19 -1.39 8.55 7.20
C VAL A 19 -2.23 9.02 6.01
N SER A 20 -3.04 10.08 6.16
CA SER A 20 -3.98 10.55 5.14
C SER A 20 -3.33 11.08 3.84
N GLY A 21 -2.01 11.30 3.83
CA GLY A 21 -1.34 11.99 2.72
C GLY A 21 -0.88 11.14 1.53
N TRP A 22 -0.78 9.80 1.66
CA TRP A 22 -0.18 8.96 0.62
C TRP A 22 -1.19 8.25 -0.29
N ILE A 23 -2.42 7.97 0.16
CA ILE A 23 -3.44 7.35 -0.71
C ILE A 23 -4.12 8.43 -1.55
N GLU A 24 -4.24 8.19 -2.86
CA GLU A 24 -4.94 9.12 -3.74
C GLU A 24 -6.46 9.12 -3.52
N HIS A 25 -7.08 10.25 -3.84
CA HIS A 25 -8.51 10.44 -3.69
C HIS A 25 -9.34 9.53 -4.61
N VAL A 26 -8.74 8.98 -5.67
CA VAL A 26 -9.41 8.16 -6.69
C VAL A 26 -9.68 6.72 -6.24
N ALA A 27 -9.09 6.26 -5.14
CA ALA A 27 -9.35 4.92 -4.61
C ALA A 27 -10.72 4.82 -3.92
N THR A 28 -11.42 3.70 -4.14
CA THR A 28 -12.65 3.35 -3.43
C THR A 28 -12.37 3.06 -1.96
N ILE A 29 -13.41 3.03 -1.11
CA ILE A 29 -13.22 2.73 0.33
C ILE A 29 -12.55 1.36 0.54
N PRO A 30 -13.01 0.25 -0.08
CA PRO A 30 -12.35 -1.05 0.08
C PRO A 30 -10.87 -1.01 -0.36
N GLU A 31 -10.58 -0.38 -1.51
CA GLU A 31 -9.19 -0.25 -1.97
C GLU A 31 -8.32 0.55 -0.99
N LYS A 32 -8.86 1.59 -0.36
CA LYS A 32 -8.15 2.35 0.68
C LYS A 32 -7.82 1.49 1.90
N VAL A 33 -8.67 0.54 2.26
CA VAL A 33 -8.41 -0.41 3.36
C VAL A 33 -7.25 -1.33 3.00
N GLU A 34 -7.32 -1.97 1.85
CA GLU A 34 -6.30 -2.92 1.41
C GLU A 34 -4.93 -2.25 1.25
N LEU A 35 -4.90 -1.06 0.63
CA LEU A 35 -3.67 -0.29 0.51
C LEU A 35 -3.10 0.04 1.91
N ARG A 36 -3.96 0.42 2.85
CA ARG A 36 -3.54 0.78 4.21
C ARG A 36 -2.94 -0.41 4.94
N GLN A 37 -3.55 -1.58 4.84
CA GLN A 37 -3.02 -2.79 5.48
C GLN A 37 -1.59 -3.08 5.02
N VAL A 38 -1.32 -2.97 3.72
CA VAL A 38 0.04 -3.13 3.18
C VAL A 38 0.97 -2.03 3.69
N HIS A 39 0.53 -0.77 3.71
CA HIS A 39 1.34 0.33 4.22
C HIS A 39 1.70 0.15 5.72
N GLU A 40 0.75 -0.28 6.55
CA GLU A 40 0.97 -0.53 7.98
C GLU A 40 1.91 -1.71 8.21
N ALA A 41 1.75 -2.80 7.44
CA ALA A 41 2.68 -3.93 7.48
C ALA A 41 4.11 -3.56 7.07
N MET A 42 4.26 -2.48 6.30
CA MET A 42 5.54 -1.92 5.87
C MET A 42 6.09 -0.83 6.78
N ALA A 43 5.33 -0.33 7.76
CA ALA A 43 5.72 0.83 8.59
C ALA A 43 7.07 0.62 9.29
N GLY A 44 7.24 -0.52 9.99
CA GLY A 44 8.50 -0.86 10.65
C GLY A 44 9.69 -0.96 9.68
N PRO A 45 9.62 -1.80 8.63
CA PRO A 45 10.66 -1.86 7.60
C PRO A 45 10.98 -0.49 6.98
N MET A 46 9.97 0.34 6.69
CA MET A 46 10.11 1.66 6.08
C MET A 46 10.80 2.67 6.99
N GLU A 47 10.65 2.59 8.33
CA GLU A 47 11.37 3.48 9.26
C GLU A 47 12.88 3.40 9.09
N SER A 48 13.41 2.20 8.82
CA SER A 48 14.84 1.97 8.58
C SER A 48 15.31 2.37 7.18
N MET A 49 14.39 2.63 6.25
CA MET A 49 14.71 3.01 4.87
C MET A 49 15.12 4.48 4.76
N ARG A 50 15.87 4.80 3.70
CA ARG A 50 16.18 6.19 3.37
C ARG A 50 14.90 6.95 2.96
N PRO A 51 14.83 8.27 3.18
CA PRO A 51 13.64 9.06 2.86
C PRO A 51 13.10 8.83 1.44
N TYR A 52 13.97 8.81 0.42
CA TYR A 52 13.56 8.60 -0.97
C TYR A 52 12.99 7.19 -1.24
N GLN A 53 13.43 6.17 -0.49
CA GLN A 53 12.91 4.81 -0.64
C GLN A 53 11.52 4.71 -0.03
N ARG A 54 11.30 5.38 1.11
CA ARG A 54 9.97 5.49 1.72
C ARG A 54 9.01 6.23 0.80
N GLU A 55 9.42 7.36 0.26
CA GLU A 55 8.62 8.15 -0.67
C GLU A 55 8.26 7.33 -1.91
N TYR A 56 9.23 6.62 -2.48
CA TYR A 56 8.98 5.72 -3.61
C TYR A 56 7.95 4.63 -3.30
N LEU A 57 8.04 3.97 -2.14
CA LEU A 57 7.05 2.95 -1.76
C LEU A 57 5.67 3.56 -1.48
N ASN A 58 5.61 4.75 -0.88
CA ASN A 58 4.36 5.49 -0.71
C ASN A 58 3.73 5.82 -2.07
N ASP A 59 4.54 6.19 -3.06
CA ASP A 59 4.09 6.44 -4.42
C ASP A 59 3.54 5.17 -5.09
N VAL A 60 4.16 4.01 -4.86
CA VAL A 60 3.65 2.73 -5.32
C VAL A 60 2.29 2.42 -4.68
N LEU A 61 2.14 2.72 -3.39
CA LEU A 61 0.91 2.46 -2.64
C LEU A 61 -0.20 3.50 -2.89
N LYS A 62 0.04 4.57 -3.65
CA LYS A 62 -0.99 5.61 -3.94
C LYS A 62 -2.32 5.06 -4.44
N ASN A 63 -2.29 4.02 -5.26
CA ASN A 63 -3.47 3.36 -5.80
C ASN A 63 -3.18 1.91 -6.24
N LYS A 64 -4.24 1.11 -6.42
CA LYS A 64 -4.17 -0.30 -6.84
C LYS A 64 -3.53 -0.49 -8.23
N GLY A 65 -3.63 0.49 -9.12
CA GLY A 65 -2.97 0.48 -10.43
C GLY A 65 -1.44 0.47 -10.30
N SER A 66 -0.90 1.40 -9.52
CA SER A 66 0.54 1.50 -9.23
C SER A 66 1.08 0.25 -8.55
N VAL A 67 0.37 -0.29 -7.56
CA VAL A 67 0.75 -1.55 -6.89
C VAL A 67 0.79 -2.71 -7.88
N ARG A 68 -0.22 -2.87 -8.75
CA ARG A 68 -0.25 -3.93 -9.75
C ARG A 68 0.88 -3.79 -10.78
N HIS A 69 1.16 -2.57 -11.21
CA HIS A 69 2.28 -2.28 -12.10
C HIS A 69 3.61 -2.68 -11.44
N PHE A 70 3.84 -2.20 -10.22
CA PHE A 70 5.03 -2.56 -9.43
C PHE A 70 5.18 -4.07 -9.29
N HIS A 71 4.12 -4.77 -8.89
CA HIS A 71 4.15 -6.21 -8.70
C HIS A 71 4.44 -6.97 -10.00
N LYS A 72 3.85 -6.54 -11.12
CA LYS A 72 4.10 -7.14 -12.44
C LYS A 72 5.58 -7.10 -12.82
N TYR A 73 6.25 -5.95 -12.63
CA TYR A 73 7.63 -5.77 -13.07
C TYR A 73 8.66 -6.26 -12.05
N TYR A 74 8.45 -5.98 -10.76
CA TYR A 74 9.49 -6.15 -9.74
C TYR A 74 9.26 -7.32 -8.77
N CYS A 75 8.05 -7.88 -8.71
CA CYS A 75 7.79 -9.08 -7.92
C CYS A 75 7.74 -10.34 -8.78
N LYS A 76 7.07 -10.27 -9.94
CA LYS A 76 6.98 -11.38 -10.90
C LYS A 76 8.00 -11.33 -12.04
N GLY A 77 8.43 -10.13 -12.41
CA GLY A 77 9.44 -9.94 -13.44
C GLY A 77 10.85 -9.99 -12.87
N ASP A 78 11.83 -10.14 -13.76
CA ASP A 78 13.26 -10.09 -13.43
C ASP A 78 13.82 -8.65 -13.42
N ASP A 79 12.94 -7.65 -13.51
CA ASP A 79 13.36 -6.25 -13.53
C ASP A 79 13.93 -5.84 -12.17
N LYS A 80 15.08 -5.14 -12.21
CA LYS A 80 15.71 -4.62 -11.00
C LYS A 80 15.11 -3.29 -10.62
N ASN A 81 14.55 -3.21 -9.43
CA ASN A 81 14.11 -1.95 -8.87
C ASN A 81 15.29 -1.18 -8.24
N PRO A 82 15.59 0.05 -8.69
CA PRO A 82 16.74 0.81 -8.22
C PRO A 82 16.55 1.41 -6.83
N PHE A 83 15.31 1.48 -6.33
CA PHE A 83 14.97 2.11 -5.06
C PHE A 83 14.80 1.08 -3.94
N VAL A 84 14.23 -0.09 -4.22
CA VAL A 84 13.95 -1.14 -3.23
C VAL A 84 14.39 -2.49 -3.79
N ASN A 85 15.25 -3.21 -3.07
CA ASN A 85 15.82 -4.46 -3.54
C ASN A 85 16.08 -5.44 -2.39
N GLY A 86 16.53 -6.65 -2.72
CA GLY A 86 16.90 -7.68 -1.74
C GLY A 86 15.74 -8.04 -0.82
N ALA A 87 16.02 -8.07 0.50
CA ALA A 87 15.05 -8.45 1.52
C ALA A 87 13.85 -7.49 1.60
N SER A 88 14.07 -6.18 1.43
CA SER A 88 12.98 -5.19 1.47
C SER A 88 12.02 -5.35 0.30
N LEU A 89 12.54 -5.66 -0.89
CA LEU A 89 11.72 -5.94 -2.07
C LEU A 89 10.91 -7.23 -1.87
N HIS A 90 11.57 -8.30 -1.43
CA HIS A 90 10.89 -9.57 -1.16
C HIS A 90 9.78 -9.43 -0.12
N TYR A 91 10.06 -8.74 0.98
CA TYR A 91 9.06 -8.49 2.01
C TYR A 91 7.89 -7.68 1.46
N PHE A 92 8.15 -6.60 0.73
CA PHE A 92 7.08 -5.80 0.13
C PHE A 92 6.23 -6.60 -0.86
N CYS A 93 6.86 -7.42 -1.71
CA CYS A 93 6.15 -8.32 -2.61
C CYS A 93 5.27 -9.32 -1.85
N SER A 94 5.77 -9.90 -0.76
CA SER A 94 4.96 -10.82 0.07
C SER A 94 3.75 -10.13 0.70
N GLN A 95 3.86 -8.86 1.12
CA GLN A 95 2.72 -8.10 1.64
C GLN A 95 1.67 -7.81 0.56
N ILE A 96 2.12 -7.49 -0.67
CA ILE A 96 1.21 -7.29 -1.80
C ILE A 96 0.50 -8.60 -2.15
N GLU A 97 1.23 -9.72 -2.21
CA GLU A 97 0.67 -11.04 -2.55
C GLU A 97 -0.29 -11.58 -1.47
N ALA A 98 -0.08 -11.20 -0.21
CA ALA A 98 -1.00 -11.53 0.89
C ALA A 98 -2.25 -10.63 0.94
N SER A 99 -2.29 -9.53 0.18
CA SER A 99 -3.40 -8.58 0.14
C SER A 99 -4.39 -8.86 -1.00
N GLU A 100 -5.57 -8.24 -0.97
CA GLU A 100 -6.53 -8.34 -2.07
C GLU A 100 -6.26 -7.34 -3.21
N LEU A 101 -5.13 -6.61 -3.19
CA LEU A 101 -4.77 -5.58 -4.18
C LEU A 101 -4.52 -6.11 -5.59
N LEU A 102 -4.35 -7.42 -5.74
CA LEU A 102 -4.11 -8.06 -7.04
C LEU A 102 -5.38 -8.59 -7.71
N THR A 103 -6.51 -8.60 -7.01
CA THR A 103 -7.80 -9.06 -7.55
C THR A 103 -8.36 -8.08 -8.59
N ILE A 104 -9.18 -8.56 -9.53
CA ILE A 104 -9.78 -7.75 -10.61
C ILE A 104 -11.12 -7.19 -10.15
#